data_AF-A0A3B1CWF7-F1
#
_entry.id   AF-A0A3B1CWF7-F1
#
_cell.length_a   1.000
_cell.length_b   1.000
_cell.length_c   1.000
_cell.angle_alpha   90.00
_cell.angle_beta   90.00
_cell.angle_gamma   90.00
#
_symmetry.space_group_name_H-M   'P 1'
#
loop_
_entity.id
_entity.type
_entity.pdbx_description
1 polymer ?
#
loop_
_entity_poly.entity_id
_entity_poly.type
_entity_poly.pdbx_seq_one_letter_code
_entity_poly.pdbx_strand_id
1 'polypeptide(L)'
;MSKQGECQSHTNLFTAFARSVGVPARVASGLVYSEKNEGFLYHAWPEVYVGEWVAMDPTLGQDVADATHIKLVGGEIENQIQLIQYIGRISITVDSISE
;
A
#
# COMPACT_ATOMS: atom_id res chain seq x y z
N MET A 1 -15.29 16.55 -10.83
CA MET A 1 -14.43 15.83 -9.86
C MET A 1 -13.13 15.49 -10.58
N SER A 2 -11.99 15.98 -10.12
CA SER A 2 -10.69 15.56 -10.67
C SER A 2 -10.49 14.07 -10.33
N LYS A 3 -10.12 13.24 -11.31
CA LYS A 3 -9.72 11.83 -11.10
C LYS A 3 -8.29 11.77 -10.55
N GLN A 4 -8.03 12.52 -9.48
CA GLN A 4 -6.72 12.68 -8.88
C GLN A 4 -6.86 12.60 -7.36
N GLY A 5 -5.99 11.82 -6.73
CA GLY A 5 -5.94 11.62 -5.29
C GLY A 5 -4.59 11.02 -4.91
N GLU A 6 -4.23 11.12 -3.63
CA GLU A 6 -3.04 10.44 -3.11
C GLU A 6 -3.24 8.92 -3.04
N CYS A 7 -2.17 8.17 -2.72
CA CYS A 7 -2.21 6.71 -2.60
C CYS A 7 -3.30 6.22 -1.61
N GLN A 8 -3.48 6.92 -0.49
CA GLN A 8 -4.53 6.60 0.48
C GLN A 8 -5.94 6.71 -0.12
N SER A 9 -6.18 7.69 -0.99
CA SER A 9 -7.49 7.89 -1.63
C SER A 9 -7.81 6.77 -2.60
N HIS A 10 -6.84 6.37 -3.44
CA HIS A 10 -7.00 5.24 -4.36
C HIS A 10 -7.24 3.93 -3.62
N THR A 11 -6.46 3.69 -2.56
CA THR A 11 -6.56 2.49 -1.74
C THR A 11 -7.89 2.40 -0.98
N ASN A 12 -8.34 3.51 -0.40
CA ASN A 12 -9.64 3.56 0.29
C ASN A 12 -10.79 3.36 -0.69
N LEU A 13 -10.75 4.00 -1.86
CA LEU A 13 -11.77 3.84 -2.89
C LEU A 13 -11.85 2.38 -3.36
N PHE A 14 -10.70 1.77 -3.66
CA PHE A 14 -10.63 0.37 -4.07
C PHE A 14 -11.18 -0.56 -2.99
N THR A 15 -10.72 -0.39 -1.73
CA THR A 15 -11.14 -1.21 -0.59
C THR A 15 -12.66 -1.13 -0.37
N ALA A 16 -13.22 0.08 -0.43
CA ALA A 16 -14.67 0.29 -0.30
C ALA A 16 -15.45 -0.37 -1.45
N PHE A 17 -14.93 -0.30 -2.68
CA PHE A 17 -15.56 -0.94 -3.84
C PHE A 17 -15.51 -2.47 -3.76
N ALA A 18 -14.37 -3.05 -3.37
CA ALA A 18 -14.26 -4.49 -3.15
C ALA A 18 -15.25 -4.99 -2.09
N ARG A 19 -15.34 -4.26 -0.96
CA ARG A 19 -16.31 -4.56 0.12
C ARG A 19 -17.76 -4.46 -0.37
N SER A 20 -18.09 -3.50 -1.25
CA SER A 20 -19.47 -3.32 -1.73
C SER A 20 -19.95 -4.45 -2.65
N VAL A 21 -19.02 -5.16 -3.31
CA VAL A 21 -19.32 -6.35 -4.13
C VAL A 21 -19.11 -7.66 -3.36
N GLY A 22 -18.94 -7.60 -2.04
CA GLY A 22 -18.84 -8.77 -1.16
C GLY A 22 -17.45 -9.40 -1.07
N VAL A 23 -16.42 -8.78 -1.63
CA VAL A 23 -15.03 -9.24 -1.49
C VAL A 23 -14.47 -8.68 -0.18
N PRO A 24 -14.02 -9.53 0.77
CA PRO A 24 -13.35 -9.03 1.96
C PRO A 24 -12.07 -8.31 1.56
N ALA A 25 -11.92 -7.07 2.01
CA ALA A 25 -10.77 -6.23 1.70
C ALA A 25 -10.33 -5.42 2.91
N ARG A 26 -9.06 -5.02 2.97
CA ARG A 26 -8.48 -4.19 4.03
C ARG A 26 -7.39 -3.27 3.49
N VAL A 27 -7.05 -2.24 4.25
CA VAL A 27 -5.96 -1.32 3.90
C VAL A 27 -4.65 -1.80 4.53
N ALA A 28 -3.58 -1.77 3.75
CA ALA A 28 -2.22 -1.92 4.23
C ALA A 28 -1.44 -0.63 3.99
N SER A 29 -0.55 -0.28 4.92
CA SER A 29 0.43 0.80 4.72
C SER A 29 1.82 0.35 5.15
N GLY A 30 2.80 0.94 4.51
CA GLY A 30 4.19 0.59 4.71
C GLY A 30 5.09 1.36 3.77
N LEU A 31 6.10 0.68 3.24
CA LEU A 31 7.09 1.26 2.35
C LEU A 31 7.05 0.55 0.99
N VAL A 32 7.17 1.32 -0.09
CA VAL A 32 7.25 0.81 -1.46
C VAL A 32 8.42 1.48 -2.17
N TYR A 33 9.17 0.71 -2.97
CA TYR A 33 10.28 1.26 -3.73
C TYR A 33 9.75 2.13 -4.89
N SER A 34 10.24 3.37 -4.98
CA SER A 34 9.90 4.29 -6.04
C SER A 34 11.12 4.48 -6.93
N GLU A 35 11.06 3.96 -8.16
CA GLU A 35 12.13 4.15 -9.16
C GLU A 35 12.41 5.64 -9.41
N LYS A 36 11.36 6.47 -9.47
CA LYS A 36 11.48 7.92 -9.68
C LYS A 36 12.27 8.63 -8.58
N ASN A 37 12.15 8.17 -7.34
CA ASN A 37 12.81 8.78 -6.18
C ASN A 37 14.02 7.95 -5.71
N GLU A 38 14.37 6.90 -6.45
CA GLU A 38 15.46 5.96 -6.16
C GLU A 38 15.46 5.46 -4.70
N GLY A 39 14.29 5.17 -4.13
CA GLY A 39 14.20 4.83 -2.72
C GLY A 39 12.82 4.39 -2.25
N PHE A 40 12.78 3.88 -1.02
CA PHE A 40 11.55 3.43 -0.35
C PHE A 40 10.79 4.62 0.24
N LEU A 41 9.51 4.76 -0.12
CA LEU A 41 8.61 5.81 0.35
C LEU A 41 7.39 5.22 1.04
N TYR A 42 6.80 6.00 1.96
CA TYR A 42 5.55 5.59 2.59
C TYR A 42 4.43 5.51 1.56
N HIS A 43 3.71 4.39 1.60
CA HIS A 43 2.65 4.09 0.65
C HIS A 43 1.53 3.30 1.33
N ALA A 44 0.34 3.37 0.75
CA ALA A 44 -0.83 2.62 1.18
C ALA A 44 -1.44 1.89 -0.02
N TRP A 45 -1.79 0.63 0.18
CA TRP A 45 -2.32 -0.26 -0.87
C TRP A 45 -3.45 -1.17 -0.33
N PRO A 46 -4.39 -1.62 -1.17
CA PRO A 46 -5.44 -2.55 -0.77
C PRO A 46 -4.95 -4.00 -0.72
N GLU A 47 -5.52 -4.78 0.19
CA GLU A 47 -5.43 -6.23 0.21
C GLU A 47 -6.83 -6.84 0.11
N VAL A 48 -7.04 -7.82 -0.75
CA VAL A 48 -8.30 -8.54 -0.92
C VAL A 48 -8.15 -10.01 -0.52
N TYR A 49 -9.24 -10.65 -0.08
CA TYR A 49 -9.24 -12.06 0.30
C TYR A 49 -9.93 -12.92 -0.77
N VAL A 50 -9.17 -13.82 -1.39
CA VAL A 50 -9.64 -14.74 -2.45
C VAL A 50 -9.31 -16.21 -2.15
N GLY A 51 -9.29 -16.57 -0.87
CA GLY A 51 -8.73 -17.83 -0.35
C GLY A 51 -7.39 -17.62 0.36
N GLU A 52 -6.72 -16.52 0.02
CA GLU A 52 -5.59 -15.94 0.71
C GLU A 52 -5.65 -14.41 0.59
N TRP A 53 -4.84 -13.71 1.39
CA TRP A 53 -4.71 -12.25 1.28
C TRP A 53 -3.77 -11.90 0.12
N VAL A 54 -4.32 -11.24 -0.89
CA VAL A 54 -3.57 -10.76 -2.06
C VAL A 54 -3.44 -9.24 -1.96
N ALA A 55 -2.20 -8.75 -1.93
CA ALA A 55 -1.92 -7.33 -2.04
C ALA A 55 -2.00 -6.90 -3.50
N MET A 56 -2.67 -5.78 -3.75
CA MET A 56 -2.79 -5.14 -5.07
C MET A 56 -2.34 -3.69 -4.94
N ASP A 57 -1.99 -3.02 -6.03
CA ASP A 57 -1.68 -1.58 -5.99
C ASP A 57 -2.27 -0.83 -7.20
N PRO A 58 -3.48 -0.25 -7.06
CA PRO A 58 -4.09 0.54 -8.13
C PRO A 58 -3.37 1.88 -8.37
N THR A 59 -2.54 2.35 -7.44
CA THR A 59 -1.75 3.59 -7.63
C THR A 59 -0.60 3.34 -8.60
N LEU A 60 0.02 2.16 -8.54
CA LEU A 60 1.11 1.75 -9.43
C LEU A 60 0.63 0.88 -10.61
N GLY A 61 -0.67 0.58 -10.69
CA GLY A 61 -1.25 -0.25 -11.75
C GLY A 61 -0.89 -1.73 -11.64
N GLN A 62 -0.62 -2.21 -10.42
CA GLN A 62 -0.25 -3.60 -10.16
C GLN A 62 -1.48 -4.40 -9.71
N ASP A 63 -1.86 -5.41 -10.50
CA ASP A 63 -2.92 -6.35 -10.12
C ASP A 63 -2.51 -7.22 -8.92
N VAL A 64 -1.21 -7.53 -8.83
CA VAL A 64 -0.59 -8.15 -7.66
C VAL A 64 0.64 -7.31 -7.31
N ALA A 65 0.67 -6.81 -6.08
CA ALA A 65 1.77 -6.02 -5.56
C ALA A 65 3.07 -6.84 -5.57
N ASP A 66 4.16 -6.23 -6.03
CA ASP A 66 5.47 -6.88 -6.08
C ASP A 66 6.14 -6.99 -4.70
N ALA A 67 7.34 -7.59 -4.67
CA ALA A 67 8.12 -7.78 -3.45
C ALA A 67 8.64 -6.46 -2.83
N THR A 68 8.49 -5.30 -3.48
CA THR A 68 8.91 -4.01 -2.94
C THR A 68 7.95 -3.47 -1.87
N HIS A 69 6.78 -4.09 -1.70
CA HIS A 69 5.77 -3.69 -0.72
C HIS A 69 6.06 -4.23 0.68
N ILE A 70 6.77 -3.44 1.49
CA ILE A 70 7.10 -3.77 2.88
C ILE A 70 6.01 -3.26 3.80
N LYS A 71 5.09 -4.15 4.20
CA LYS A 71 3.98 -3.84 5.11
C LYS A 71 4.46 -3.52 6.52
N LEU A 72 3.99 -2.41 7.08
CA LEU A 72 4.22 -2.03 8.48
C LEU A 72 2.94 -2.09 9.31
N VAL A 73 1.81 -1.74 8.70
CA VAL A 73 0.50 -1.65 9.35
C VAL A 73 -0.57 -2.20 8.41
N GLY A 74 -1.63 -2.79 8.95
CA GLY A 74 -2.78 -3.16 8.14
C GLY A 74 -4.07 -3.40 8.92
N GLY A 75 -5.15 -3.63 8.18
CA GLY A 75 -6.49 -3.83 8.73
C GLY A 75 -7.41 -2.66 8.38
N GLU A 76 -8.17 -2.20 9.36
CA GLU A 76 -9.09 -1.08 9.16
C GLU A 76 -8.34 0.25 8.96
N ILE A 77 -9.04 1.23 8.39
CA ILE A 77 -8.49 2.56 8.09
C ILE A 77 -7.98 3.25 9.37
N GLU A 78 -8.63 3.01 10.51
CA GLU A 78 -8.24 3.55 11.81
C GLU A 78 -6.85 3.05 12.26
N ASN A 79 -6.46 1.84 11.85
CA ASN A 79 -5.16 1.29 12.19
C ASN A 79 -4.02 2.05 11.53
N GLN A 80 -4.28 2.80 10.45
CA GLN A 80 -3.23 3.53 9.71
C GLN A 80 -2.55 4.61 10.58
N ILE A 81 -3.21 5.11 11.63
CA ILE A 81 -2.60 6.02 12.62
C ILE A 81 -1.37 5.39 13.29
N GLN A 82 -1.30 4.06 13.40
CA GLN A 82 -0.17 3.35 13.99
C GLN A 82 1.13 3.52 13.19
N LEU A 83 1.06 3.99 11.94
CA LEU A 83 2.23 4.30 11.14
C LEU A 83 3.13 5.36 11.80
N ILE A 84 2.56 6.25 12.62
CA ILE A 84 3.28 7.25 13.42
C ILE A 84 4.38 6.62 14.29
N GLN A 85 4.21 5.38 14.74
CA GLN A 85 5.19 4.69 15.58
C GLN A 85 6.51 4.39 14.84
N TYR A 86 6.48 4.40 13.50
CA TYR A 86 7.62 4.11 12.65
C TYR A 86 8.27 5.36 12.05
N ILE A 87 7.55 6.50 12.04
CA ILE A 87 8.05 7.76 11.48
C ILE A 87 9.31 8.20 12.24
N GLY A 88 10.39 8.44 11.49
CA GLY A 88 11.69 8.83 12.03
C GLY A 88 12.43 7.73 12.80
N ARG A 89 11.89 6.51 12.84
CA ARG A 89 12.52 5.35 13.50
C ARG A 89 12.98 4.27 12.54
N ILE A 90 12.50 4.31 11.30
CA ILE A 90 12.95 3.42 10.23
C ILE A 90 14.00 4.15 9.39
N SER A 91 15.10 3.46 9.11
CA SER A 91 16.08 3.83 8.09
C SER A 91 16.23 2.66 7.13
N ILE A 92 16.19 2.95 5.83
CA ILE A 92 16.43 2.00 4.76
C ILE A 92 17.54 2.55 3.88
N THR A 93 18.47 1.69 3.53
CA THR A 93 19.55 1.97 2.57
C THR A 93 19.48 0.91 1.48
N VAL A 94 19.58 1.34 0.23
CA VAL A 94 19.66 0.46 -0.93
C VAL A 94 21.13 0.36 -1.30
N ASP A 95 21.75 -0.78 -1.02
CA ASP A 95 23.19 -0.97 -1.22
C ASP A 95 23.57 -1.10 -2.70
N SER A 96 22.74 -1.79 -3.48
CA SER A 96 22.93 -1.99 -4.92
C SER A 96 21.63 -2.36 -5.61
N ILE A 97 21.45 -1.90 -6.84
CA ILE A 97 20.38 -2.31 -7.74
C ILE A 97 21.06 -2.88 -8.98
N SER A 98 20.78 -4.14 -9.29
CA SER A 98 21.22 -4.79 -10.53
C SER A 98 20.09 -4.73 -11.55
N GLU A 99 20.40 -4.29 -12.77
CA GLU A 99 19.51 -4.38 -13.93
C GLU A 99 19.33 -5.83 -14.42
#